data_AF-A0A662L5I0-F1
#
_entry.id   AF-A0A662L5I0-F1
#
_cell.length_a   1.000
_cell.length_b   1.000
_cell.length_c   1.000
_cell.angle_alpha   90.00
_cell.angle_beta   90.00
_cell.angle_gamma   90.00
#
_symmetry.space_group_name_H-M   'P 1'
#
loop_
_entity.id
_entity.type
_entity.pdbx_description
1 polymer ?
#
loop_
_entity_poly.entity_id
_entity_poly.type
_entity_poly.pdbx_seq_one_letter_code
_entity_poly.pdbx_strand_id
1 'polypeptide(L)'
;MLRETIYRAYEEIKPTKVLIVSNNVGFVEECIAGTGGECIVLSNRKPTSSILSTPKIRYIRMPTSILPDIEVIPQIKEYIIALCAEGYIGPKDRVLCLFESALEGIVSIDMENLGLLSLHERVNDVDMRVLYEVISVAAEIGREGKEGMPTGALFIVGDSENVMKHSRQAIMNPFDRNNGYSVLNPDDRKTVKDYATLDGAMIIDDHGNLVAAGTYILTGKQYSIVLPDELGGRHYAAAYISIATRAVGVVLSSTGVIRIFDDGHEVYSFKVR
;
A
#
# COMPACT_ATOMS: atom_id res chain seq x y z
N MET A 1 -26.06 -22.13 7.37
CA MET A 1 -26.46 -20.70 7.45
C MET A 1 -25.45 -19.83 6.71
N LEU A 2 -24.15 -20.01 6.98
CA LEU A 2 -23.04 -19.33 6.29
C LEU A 2 -23.12 -19.41 4.75
N ARG A 3 -23.22 -20.61 4.17
CA ARG A 3 -23.36 -20.78 2.71
C ARG A 3 -24.45 -19.92 2.06
N GLU A 4 -25.61 -19.79 2.71
CA GLU A 4 -26.72 -19.00 2.16
C GLU A 4 -26.43 -17.49 2.23
N THR A 5 -25.79 -17.03 3.30
CA THR A 5 -25.30 -15.65 3.43
C THR A 5 -24.27 -15.33 2.35
N ILE A 6 -23.32 -16.23 2.10
CA ILE A 6 -22.30 -16.09 1.05
C ILE A 6 -22.96 -16.00 -0.32
N TYR A 7 -23.92 -16.90 -0.60
CA TYR A 7 -24.65 -16.89 -1.87
C TYR A 7 -25.40 -15.57 -2.11
N ARG A 8 -26.09 -15.04 -1.08
CA ARG A 8 -26.78 -13.75 -1.18
C ARG A 8 -25.81 -12.60 -1.45
N ALA A 9 -24.69 -12.54 -0.72
CA ALA A 9 -23.66 -11.52 -0.94
C ALA A 9 -23.05 -11.63 -2.35
N TYR A 10 -22.81 -12.85 -2.83
CA TYR A 10 -22.28 -13.10 -4.18
C TYR A 10 -23.24 -12.61 -5.27
N GLU A 11 -24.54 -12.91 -5.15
CA GLU A 11 -25.56 -12.48 -6.12
C GLU A 11 -25.81 -10.97 -6.11
N GLU A 12 -25.67 -10.34 -4.94
CA GLU A 12 -25.81 -8.89 -4.78
C GLU A 12 -24.60 -8.14 -5.38
N ILE A 13 -23.40 -8.54 -4.99
CA ILE A 13 -22.14 -7.85 -5.37
C ILE A 13 -21.75 -8.17 -6.81
N LYS A 14 -22.02 -9.41 -7.27
CA LYS A 14 -21.62 -9.95 -8.57
C LYS A 14 -20.10 -9.81 -8.80
N PRO A 15 -19.26 -10.38 -7.92
CA PRO A 15 -17.82 -10.21 -8.01
C PRO A 15 -17.24 -10.91 -9.24
N THR A 16 -16.14 -10.39 -9.77
CA THR A 16 -15.36 -11.05 -10.83
C THR A 16 -14.35 -12.04 -10.25
N LYS A 17 -13.90 -11.81 -9.01
CA LYS A 17 -12.99 -12.67 -8.24
C LYS A 17 -13.51 -12.87 -6.82
N VAL A 18 -13.30 -14.07 -6.27
CA VAL A 18 -13.57 -14.38 -4.87
C VAL A 18 -12.25 -14.66 -4.16
N LEU A 19 -11.93 -13.88 -3.14
CA LEU A 19 -10.76 -14.07 -2.30
C LEU A 19 -11.18 -14.78 -1.01
N ILE A 20 -10.61 -15.93 -0.71
CA ILE A 20 -10.92 -16.73 0.47
C ILE A 20 -9.68 -16.81 1.35
N VAL A 21 -9.77 -16.34 2.59
CA VAL A 21 -8.65 -16.26 3.54
C VAL A 21 -8.98 -17.11 4.77
N SER A 22 -8.52 -18.37 4.81
CA SER A 22 -8.79 -19.29 5.92
C SER A 22 -7.87 -20.52 5.92
N ASN A 23 -7.67 -21.11 7.10
CA ASN A 23 -7.03 -22.42 7.32
C ASN A 23 -8.02 -23.58 7.45
N ASN A 24 -9.30 -23.27 7.63
CA ASN A 24 -10.35 -24.24 7.85
C ASN A 24 -10.87 -24.74 6.50
N VAL A 25 -10.66 -26.03 6.24
CA VAL A 25 -11.09 -26.66 5.00
C VAL A 25 -12.61 -26.57 4.83
N GLY A 26 -13.37 -26.75 5.91
CA GLY A 26 -14.83 -26.70 5.87
C GLY A 26 -15.35 -25.30 5.49
N PHE A 27 -14.77 -24.24 6.08
CA PHE A 27 -15.09 -22.86 5.73
C PHE A 27 -14.79 -22.58 4.24
N VAL A 28 -13.61 -23.00 3.77
CA VAL A 28 -13.20 -22.83 2.36
C VAL A 28 -14.18 -23.56 1.43
N GLU A 29 -14.58 -24.79 1.75
CA GLU A 29 -15.55 -25.57 0.98
C GLU A 29 -16.93 -24.91 0.95
N GLU A 30 -17.41 -24.36 2.08
CA GLU A 30 -18.67 -23.62 2.13
C GLU A 30 -18.61 -22.34 1.28
N CYS A 31 -17.50 -21.61 1.32
CA CYS A 31 -17.27 -20.42 0.50
C CYS A 31 -17.29 -20.75 -1.00
N ILE A 32 -16.58 -21.79 -1.41
CA ILE A 32 -16.56 -22.24 -2.80
C ILE A 32 -17.95 -22.70 -3.23
N ALA A 33 -18.66 -23.45 -2.39
CA ALA A 33 -20.01 -23.94 -2.70
C ALA A 33 -21.09 -22.86 -2.68
N GLY A 34 -20.82 -21.71 -2.06
CA GLY A 34 -21.67 -20.53 -2.02
C GLY A 34 -21.36 -19.51 -3.13
N THR A 35 -20.32 -19.73 -3.93
CA THR A 35 -19.87 -18.80 -4.98
C THR A 35 -19.77 -19.50 -6.34
N GLY A 36 -19.69 -18.72 -7.43
CA GLY A 36 -19.63 -19.24 -8.81
C GLY A 36 -18.44 -18.75 -9.65
N GLY A 37 -17.62 -17.85 -9.08
CA GLY A 37 -16.53 -17.13 -9.77
C GLY A 37 -15.18 -17.84 -9.69
N GLU A 38 -14.14 -17.19 -10.23
CA GLU A 38 -12.76 -17.60 -9.98
C GLU A 38 -12.40 -17.35 -8.51
N CYS A 39 -11.92 -18.38 -7.83
CA CYS A 39 -11.60 -18.33 -6.42
C CYS A 39 -10.07 -18.32 -6.22
N ILE A 40 -9.60 -17.41 -5.38
CA ILE A 40 -8.21 -17.34 -4.92
C ILE A 40 -8.24 -17.71 -3.43
N VAL A 41 -7.62 -18.82 -3.08
CA VAL A 41 -7.55 -19.32 -1.69
C VAL A 41 -6.19 -19.00 -1.12
N LEU A 42 -6.18 -18.16 -0.10
CA LEU A 42 -5.03 -17.82 0.71
C LEU A 42 -5.03 -18.61 2.01
N SER A 43 -3.98 -19.40 2.22
CA SER A 43 -3.84 -20.18 3.44
C SER A 43 -2.39 -20.51 3.75
N ASN A 44 -2.05 -20.64 5.04
CA ASN A 44 -0.71 -21.04 5.46
C ASN A 44 -0.52 -22.57 5.48
N ARG A 45 -1.61 -23.32 5.39
CA ARG A 45 -1.63 -24.77 5.13
C ARG A 45 -2.24 -25.03 3.77
N LYS A 46 -1.71 -26.02 3.03
CA LYS A 46 -2.38 -26.47 1.81
C LYS A 46 -3.64 -27.23 2.25
N PRO A 47 -4.85 -26.75 1.93
CA PRO A 47 -6.05 -27.43 2.39
C PRO A 47 -6.13 -28.81 1.71
N THR A 48 -6.42 -29.85 2.47
CA THR A 48 -6.44 -31.24 1.98
C THR A 48 -7.82 -31.56 1.42
N SER A 49 -8.23 -30.87 0.35
CA SER A 49 -9.54 -31.03 -0.28
C SER A 49 -9.39 -31.23 -1.79
N SER A 50 -10.12 -32.21 -2.33
CA SER A 50 -10.17 -32.49 -3.77
C SER A 50 -10.77 -31.33 -4.57
N ILE A 51 -11.59 -30.48 -3.92
CA ILE A 51 -12.27 -29.33 -4.53
C ILE A 51 -11.28 -28.31 -5.11
N LEU A 52 -10.09 -28.20 -4.50
CA LEU A 52 -9.01 -27.30 -4.92
C LEU A 52 -8.34 -27.70 -6.24
N SER A 53 -8.68 -28.86 -6.79
CA SER A 53 -8.15 -29.36 -8.06
C SER A 53 -8.91 -28.83 -9.27
N THR A 54 -9.93 -27.99 -9.05
CA THR A 54 -10.73 -27.42 -10.12
C THR A 54 -10.01 -26.23 -10.77
N PRO A 55 -10.10 -26.05 -12.10
CA PRO A 55 -9.33 -25.02 -12.83
C PRO A 55 -9.64 -23.58 -12.39
N LYS A 56 -10.82 -23.36 -11.80
CA LYS A 56 -11.29 -22.05 -11.33
C LYS A 56 -10.75 -21.66 -9.96
N ILE A 57 -10.01 -22.56 -9.29
CA ILE A 57 -9.50 -22.34 -7.94
C ILE A 57 -7.98 -22.25 -7.99
N ARG A 58 -7.45 -21.10 -7.59
CA ARG A 58 -6.01 -20.91 -7.40
C ARG A 58 -5.70 -20.91 -5.92
N TYR A 59 -4.75 -21.76 -5.53
CA TYR A 59 -4.23 -21.79 -4.18
C TYR A 59 -2.91 -21.02 -4.11
N ILE A 60 -2.81 -20.10 -3.16
CA ILE A 60 -1.58 -19.33 -2.89
C ILE A 60 -1.23 -19.50 -1.41
N ARG A 61 -0.01 -19.98 -1.17
CA ARG A 61 0.49 -20.22 0.18
C ARG A 61 0.98 -18.92 0.79
N MET A 62 0.57 -18.63 2.01
CA MET A 62 1.01 -17.44 2.75
C MET A 62 2.21 -17.74 3.67
N PRO A 63 3.17 -16.81 3.81
CA PRO A 63 4.14 -16.84 4.88
C PRO A 63 3.47 -16.35 6.19
N THR A 64 3.31 -17.26 7.17
CA THR A 64 2.79 -17.03 8.54
C THR A 64 1.29 -16.69 8.73
N SER A 65 0.86 -16.35 9.95
CA SER A 65 -0.52 -16.37 10.48
C SER A 65 -1.55 -15.69 9.58
N ILE A 66 -2.70 -16.34 9.37
CA ILE A 66 -3.66 -15.99 8.31
C ILE A 66 -4.29 -14.61 8.48
N LEU A 67 -4.80 -14.31 9.68
CA LEU A 67 -5.37 -13.01 10.04
C LEU A 67 -5.24 -12.86 11.56
N PRO A 68 -4.62 -11.79 12.07
CA PRO A 68 -4.71 -11.47 13.49
C PRO A 68 -6.17 -11.13 13.86
N ASP A 69 -6.59 -11.46 15.09
CA ASP A 69 -7.96 -11.18 15.58
C ASP A 69 -8.27 -9.67 15.65
N ILE A 70 -7.22 -8.85 15.64
CA ILE A 70 -7.24 -7.39 15.61
C ILE A 70 -6.60 -6.99 14.27
N GLU A 71 -7.17 -6.00 13.56
CA GLU A 71 -6.64 -5.49 12.26
C GLU A 71 -6.79 -6.42 11.02
N VAL A 72 -7.88 -7.17 10.95
CA VAL A 72 -8.23 -7.99 9.76
C VAL A 72 -8.26 -7.18 8.45
N ILE A 73 -8.81 -5.97 8.46
CA ILE A 73 -8.99 -5.15 7.25
C ILE A 73 -7.65 -4.68 6.65
N PRO A 74 -6.69 -4.12 7.43
CA PRO A 74 -5.33 -3.86 6.95
C PRO A 74 -4.67 -5.07 6.28
N GLN A 75 -4.71 -6.24 6.91
CA GLN A 75 -4.08 -7.45 6.36
C GLN A 75 -4.72 -7.88 5.04
N ILE A 76 -6.06 -7.83 4.93
CA ILE A 76 -6.76 -8.11 3.66
C ILE A 76 -6.30 -7.16 2.55
N LYS A 77 -6.04 -5.88 2.86
CA LYS A 77 -5.52 -4.93 1.87
C LYS A 77 -4.13 -5.32 1.38
N GLU A 78 -3.21 -5.70 2.28
CA GLU A 78 -1.87 -6.17 1.89
C GLU A 78 -1.95 -7.39 0.98
N TYR A 79 -2.85 -8.32 1.28
CA TYR A 79 -3.05 -9.52 0.46
C TYR A 79 -3.56 -9.16 -0.94
N ILE A 80 -4.53 -8.25 -1.02
CA ILE A 80 -5.04 -7.78 -2.30
C ILE A 80 -3.95 -7.08 -3.11
N ILE A 81 -3.12 -6.26 -2.47
CA ILE A 81 -1.98 -5.60 -3.10
C ILE A 81 -0.98 -6.62 -3.66
N ALA A 82 -0.60 -7.62 -2.87
CA ALA A 82 0.31 -8.68 -3.32
C ALA A 82 -0.29 -9.46 -4.50
N LEU A 83 -1.58 -9.78 -4.45
CA LEU A 83 -2.28 -10.45 -5.55
C LEU A 83 -2.38 -9.61 -6.82
N CYS A 84 -2.44 -8.27 -6.69
CA CYS A 84 -2.37 -7.37 -7.82
C CYS A 84 -0.96 -7.35 -8.44
N ALA A 85 0.09 -7.26 -7.62
CA ALA A 85 1.48 -7.28 -8.07
C ALA A 85 1.82 -8.58 -8.83
N GLU A 86 1.24 -9.70 -8.43
CA GLU A 86 1.42 -11.00 -9.09
C GLU A 86 0.43 -11.24 -10.27
N GLY A 87 -0.43 -10.27 -10.58
CA GLY A 87 -1.36 -10.31 -11.72
C GLY A 87 -2.58 -11.23 -11.54
N TYR A 88 -2.89 -11.67 -10.32
CA TYR A 88 -4.08 -12.48 -10.03
C TYR A 88 -5.37 -11.66 -9.96
N ILE A 89 -5.25 -10.39 -9.56
CA ILE A 89 -6.35 -9.43 -9.45
C ILE A 89 -5.99 -8.21 -10.32
N GLY A 90 -6.92 -7.79 -11.17
CA GLY A 90 -6.76 -6.68 -12.09
C GLY A 90 -7.53 -5.42 -11.70
N PRO A 91 -7.32 -4.31 -12.43
CA PRO A 91 -7.88 -3.00 -12.12
C PRO A 91 -9.41 -2.94 -12.15
N LYS A 92 -10.03 -3.77 -12.99
CA LYS A 92 -11.47 -3.83 -13.22
C LYS A 92 -12.17 -4.90 -12.38
N ASP A 93 -11.43 -5.59 -11.51
CA ASP A 93 -11.99 -6.67 -10.72
C ASP A 93 -12.88 -6.12 -9.59
N ARG A 94 -13.94 -6.86 -9.28
CA ARG A 94 -14.71 -6.68 -8.06
C ARG A 94 -14.47 -7.91 -7.21
N VAL A 95 -13.81 -7.71 -6.07
CA VAL A 95 -13.29 -8.77 -5.23
C VAL A 95 -14.22 -8.94 -4.03
N LEU A 96 -14.83 -10.13 -3.91
CA LEU A 96 -15.52 -10.54 -2.70
C LEU A 96 -14.53 -11.28 -1.80
N CYS A 97 -14.14 -10.67 -0.69
CA CYS A 97 -13.27 -11.26 0.31
C CYS A 97 -14.10 -11.97 1.40
N LEU A 98 -13.84 -13.26 1.57
CA LEU A 98 -14.44 -14.13 2.57
C LEU A 98 -13.32 -14.58 3.51
N PHE A 99 -13.48 -14.39 4.81
CA PHE A 99 -12.43 -14.72 5.75
C PHE A 99 -12.93 -15.26 7.09
N GLU A 100 -12.04 -15.96 7.77
CA GLU A 100 -12.26 -16.54 9.08
C GLU A 100 -11.08 -16.17 10.00
N SER A 101 -11.40 -15.52 11.11
CA SER A 101 -10.51 -15.14 12.23
C SER A 101 -11.22 -15.48 13.55
N ALA A 102 -11.07 -14.71 14.64
CA ALA A 102 -12.02 -14.73 15.76
C ALA A 102 -13.50 -14.49 15.34
N LEU A 103 -13.72 -13.91 14.15
CA LEU A 103 -15.04 -13.76 13.52
C LEU A 103 -15.01 -14.30 12.08
N GLU A 104 -16.15 -14.79 11.61
CA GLU A 104 -16.42 -15.01 10.18
C GLU A 104 -16.91 -13.69 9.57
N GLY A 105 -16.33 -13.29 8.42
CA GLY A 105 -16.63 -12.00 7.82
C GLY A 105 -16.70 -12.03 6.29
N ILE A 106 -17.51 -11.12 5.74
CA ILE A 106 -17.65 -10.88 4.31
C ILE A 106 -17.31 -9.40 4.07
N VAL A 107 -16.35 -9.15 3.19
CA VAL A 107 -15.93 -7.80 2.80
C VAL A 107 -15.95 -7.70 1.28
N SER A 108 -16.64 -6.71 0.75
CA SER A 108 -16.64 -6.39 -0.67
C SER A 108 -15.61 -5.31 -0.96
N ILE A 109 -14.76 -5.52 -1.96
CA ILE A 109 -13.74 -4.57 -2.38
C ILE A 109 -13.88 -4.34 -3.87
N ASP A 110 -14.17 -3.10 -4.22
CA ASP A 110 -14.14 -2.63 -5.59
C ASP A 110 -12.73 -2.12 -5.90
N MET A 111 -12.06 -2.79 -6.84
CA MET A 111 -10.67 -2.52 -7.17
C MET A 111 -10.51 -1.17 -7.88
N GLU A 112 -11.54 -0.69 -8.59
CA GLU A 112 -11.55 0.66 -9.18
C GLU A 112 -11.57 1.73 -8.09
N ASN A 113 -12.26 1.46 -6.98
CA ASN A 113 -12.29 2.34 -5.81
C ASN A 113 -11.10 2.14 -4.86
N LEU A 114 -10.31 1.08 -5.06
CA LEU A 114 -9.09 0.83 -4.28
C LEU A 114 -7.93 1.72 -4.74
N GLY A 115 -7.99 2.25 -5.96
CA GLY A 115 -7.12 3.30 -6.54
C GLY A 115 -5.60 3.04 -6.61
N LEU A 116 -5.11 2.03 -5.89
CA LEU A 116 -3.74 1.51 -5.89
C LEU A 116 -3.38 0.82 -7.23
N LEU A 117 -4.36 0.33 -7.98
CA LEU A 117 -4.11 -0.25 -9.31
C LEU A 117 -3.78 0.80 -10.37
N SER A 118 -4.45 1.95 -10.32
CA SER A 118 -4.11 3.08 -11.19
C SER A 118 -2.68 3.56 -10.92
N LEU A 119 -2.18 3.38 -9.70
CA LEU A 119 -0.81 3.72 -9.35
C LEU A 119 0.20 2.80 -10.03
N HIS A 120 -0.05 1.48 -10.07
CA HIS A 120 0.82 0.52 -10.74
C HIS A 120 0.91 0.75 -12.26
N GLU A 121 -0.16 1.22 -12.90
CA GLU A 121 -0.14 1.54 -14.34
C GLU A 121 0.59 2.86 -14.62
N ARG A 122 0.63 3.78 -13.65
CA ARG A 122 1.18 5.12 -13.81
C ARG A 122 2.63 5.25 -13.36
N VAL A 123 3.05 4.43 -12.40
CA VAL A 123 4.40 4.45 -11.81
C VAL A 123 5.15 3.21 -12.27
N ASN A 124 6.31 3.40 -12.90
CA ASN A 124 7.10 2.29 -13.47
C ASN A 124 8.54 2.20 -12.96
N ASP A 125 9.08 3.27 -12.37
CA ASP A 125 10.51 3.38 -12.08
C ASP A 125 10.90 2.98 -10.64
N VAL A 126 9.93 2.61 -9.80
CA VAL A 126 10.17 2.22 -8.40
C VAL A 126 9.55 0.85 -8.08
N ASP A 127 10.13 0.15 -7.11
CA ASP A 127 9.55 -1.10 -6.60
C ASP A 127 8.22 -0.82 -5.89
N MET A 128 7.13 -1.36 -6.45
CA MET A 128 5.78 -1.15 -5.93
C MET A 128 5.63 -1.62 -4.48
N ARG A 129 6.38 -2.62 -4.02
CA ARG A 129 6.35 -3.07 -2.62
C ARG A 129 6.84 -1.97 -1.67
N VAL A 130 7.91 -1.28 -2.05
CA VAL A 130 8.46 -0.15 -1.29
C VAL A 130 7.46 1.01 -1.28
N LEU A 131 6.90 1.34 -2.44
CA LEU A 131 5.92 2.42 -2.55
C LEU A 131 4.66 2.15 -1.72
N TYR A 132 4.13 0.92 -1.75
CA TYR A 132 2.97 0.54 -0.94
C TYR A 132 3.26 0.61 0.56
N GLU A 133 4.44 0.18 0.98
CA GLU A 133 4.80 0.24 2.39
C GLU A 133 4.98 1.69 2.88
N VAL A 134 5.55 2.57 2.04
CA VAL A 134 5.61 4.01 2.31
C VAL A 134 4.21 4.64 2.43
N ILE A 135 3.28 4.28 1.54
CA ILE A 135 1.89 4.73 1.60
C ILE A 135 1.23 4.23 2.89
N SER A 136 1.50 2.98 3.29
CA SER A 136 1.01 2.37 4.52
C SER A 136 1.49 3.15 5.76
N VAL A 137 2.79 3.46 5.83
CA VAL A 137 3.39 4.28 6.89
C VAL A 137 2.77 5.69 6.90
N ALA A 138 2.64 6.34 5.74
CA ALA A 138 2.01 7.65 5.65
C ALA A 138 0.55 7.63 6.16
N ALA A 139 -0.19 6.56 5.89
CA ALA A 139 -1.56 6.39 6.37
C ALA A 139 -1.61 6.18 7.90
N GLU A 140 -0.64 5.49 8.49
CA GLU A 140 -0.51 5.43 9.96
C GLU A 140 -0.22 6.80 10.57
N ILE A 141 0.76 7.53 10.05
CA ILE A 141 1.08 8.89 10.53
C ILE A 141 -0.16 9.80 10.42
N GLY A 142 -0.93 9.68 9.34
CA GLY A 142 -2.17 10.43 9.15
C GLY A 142 -3.28 10.09 10.15
N ARG A 143 -3.39 8.82 10.59
CA ARG A 143 -4.38 8.37 11.59
C ARG A 143 -3.96 8.71 13.01
N GLU A 144 -2.71 8.45 13.35
CA GLU A 144 -2.17 8.63 14.70
C GLU A 144 -1.92 10.12 15.00
N GLY A 145 -1.52 10.88 13.98
CA GLY A 145 -0.95 12.20 14.16
C GLY A 145 0.33 12.16 14.99
N LYS A 146 0.78 13.34 15.43
CA LYS A 146 1.88 13.47 16.39
C LYS A 146 1.33 14.19 17.61
N GLU A 147 1.38 13.54 18.77
CA GLU A 147 0.80 14.08 20.01
C GLU A 147 -0.70 14.44 19.88
N GLY A 148 -1.43 13.73 19.01
CA GLY A 148 -2.85 14.00 18.72
C GLY A 148 -3.10 15.15 17.74
N MET A 149 -2.05 15.72 17.15
CA MET A 149 -2.15 16.82 16.18
C MET A 149 -1.93 16.32 14.74
N PRO A 150 -2.64 16.89 13.75
CA PRO A 150 -2.45 16.53 12.35
C PRO A 150 -1.01 16.81 11.91
N THR A 151 -0.37 15.79 11.33
CA THR A 151 1.04 15.84 10.95
C THR A 151 1.20 15.54 9.48
N GLY A 152 2.01 16.33 8.79
CA GLY A 152 2.38 16.08 7.41
C GLY A 152 3.77 15.45 7.30
N ALA A 153 4.00 14.73 6.22
CA ALA A 153 5.27 14.06 5.92
C ALA A 153 5.54 14.13 4.40
N LEU A 154 6.81 14.03 4.03
CA LEU A 154 7.27 13.94 2.64
C LEU A 154 8.23 12.76 2.53
N PHE A 155 7.87 11.80 1.68
CA PHE A 155 8.72 10.65 1.33
C PHE A 155 9.10 10.73 -0.14
N ILE A 156 10.36 10.47 -0.46
CA ILE A 156 10.85 10.31 -1.82
C ILE A 156 11.38 8.88 -1.95
N VAL A 157 10.86 8.15 -2.94
CA VAL A 157 11.13 6.73 -3.14
C VAL A 157 11.88 6.54 -4.46
N GLY A 158 13.01 5.84 -4.40
CA GLY A 158 13.81 5.47 -5.55
C GLY A 158 14.75 6.56 -6.04
N ASP A 159 15.61 6.18 -7.00
CA ASP A 159 16.63 7.04 -7.64
C ASP A 159 17.45 7.90 -6.66
N SER A 160 17.73 7.34 -5.48
CA SER A 160 18.17 8.07 -4.29
C SER A 160 19.47 8.85 -4.53
N GLU A 161 20.41 8.32 -5.33
CA GLU A 161 21.64 9.02 -5.69
C GLU A 161 21.37 10.34 -6.42
N ASN A 162 20.42 10.36 -7.36
CA ASN A 162 20.06 11.57 -8.09
C ASN A 162 19.19 12.50 -7.24
N VAL A 163 18.34 11.94 -6.39
CA VAL A 163 17.59 12.72 -5.39
C VAL A 163 18.56 13.48 -4.47
N MET A 164 19.61 12.80 -3.99
CA MET A 164 20.60 13.41 -3.09
C MET A 164 21.39 14.54 -3.77
N LYS A 165 21.64 14.49 -5.08
CA LYS A 165 22.24 15.60 -5.86
C LYS A 165 21.35 16.85 -5.90
N HIS A 166 20.04 16.66 -5.78
CA HIS A 166 19.03 17.74 -5.73
C HIS A 166 18.63 18.08 -4.29
N SER A 167 19.43 17.68 -3.31
CA SER A 167 19.05 17.77 -1.91
C SER A 167 20.11 18.46 -1.06
N ARG A 168 19.68 19.08 0.04
CA ARG A 168 20.55 19.58 1.09
C ARG A 168 20.10 19.03 2.43
N GLN A 169 20.96 18.24 3.05
CA GLN A 169 20.75 17.73 4.40
C GLN A 169 20.60 18.89 5.39
N ALA A 170 19.48 18.98 6.12
CA ALA A 170 19.21 20.09 7.03
C ALA A 170 19.67 19.81 8.48
N ILE A 171 19.57 18.55 8.90
CA ILE A 171 19.98 18.06 10.22
C ILE A 171 21.01 16.93 10.08
N MET A 172 21.63 16.46 11.16
CA MET A 172 22.46 15.25 11.09
C MET A 172 21.64 14.08 10.54
N ASN A 173 22.10 13.47 9.44
CA ASN A 173 21.42 12.33 8.83
C ASN A 173 21.49 11.12 9.79
N PRO A 174 20.36 10.60 10.30
CA PRO A 174 20.37 9.44 11.17
C PRO A 174 20.77 8.13 10.46
N PHE A 175 20.78 8.10 9.12
CA PHE A 175 20.97 6.89 8.32
C PHE A 175 22.29 6.82 7.54
N ASP A 176 23.18 7.81 7.71
CA ASP A 176 24.45 7.99 6.96
C ASP A 176 25.48 6.83 7.08
N ARG A 177 25.21 5.82 7.92
CA ARG A 177 26.13 4.74 8.27
C ARG A 177 25.58 3.33 8.06
N ASN A 178 24.61 3.15 7.15
CA ASN A 178 24.02 1.83 6.84
C ASN A 178 23.54 1.12 8.12
N ASN A 179 22.70 1.79 8.90
CA ASN A 179 22.20 1.24 10.16
C ASN A 179 21.19 0.08 9.94
N GLY A 180 21.01 -0.39 8.70
CA GLY A 180 20.15 -1.51 8.35
C GLY A 180 18.65 -1.20 8.37
N TYR A 181 18.27 0.06 8.57
CA TYR A 181 16.86 0.45 8.62
C TYR A 181 16.22 0.36 7.23
N SER A 182 15.09 -0.33 7.19
CA SER A 182 14.28 -0.47 5.98
C SER A 182 12.83 -0.12 6.27
N VAL A 183 12.19 0.54 5.31
CA VAL A 183 10.74 0.73 5.36
C VAL A 183 10.00 -0.60 5.27
N LEU A 184 10.60 -1.62 4.65
CA LEU A 184 10.06 -2.97 4.51
C LEU A 184 10.23 -3.84 5.76
N ASN A 185 10.98 -3.37 6.76
CA ASN A 185 11.20 -4.10 8.00
C ASN A 185 10.18 -3.64 9.06
N PRO A 186 9.25 -4.51 9.50
CA PRO A 186 8.23 -4.15 10.49
C PRO A 186 8.82 -3.66 11.82
N ASP A 187 10.00 -4.16 12.22
CA ASP A 187 10.65 -3.74 13.46
C ASP A 187 11.13 -2.28 13.42
N ASP A 188 11.33 -1.74 12.21
CA ASP A 188 11.79 -0.37 11.99
C ASP A 188 10.62 0.62 11.85
N ARG A 189 9.37 0.14 11.82
CA ARG A 189 8.15 0.93 11.55
C ARG A 189 8.05 2.18 12.42
N LYS A 190 8.33 2.05 13.72
CA LYS A 190 8.32 3.19 14.66
C LYS A 190 9.38 4.23 14.29
N THR A 191 10.59 3.78 13.99
CA THR A 191 11.70 4.63 13.56
C THR A 191 11.34 5.38 12.29
N VAL A 192 10.79 4.71 11.28
CA VAL A 192 10.33 5.35 10.04
C VAL A 192 9.34 6.48 10.35
N LYS A 193 8.31 6.22 11.17
CA LYS A 193 7.32 7.23 11.56
C LYS A 193 7.94 8.42 12.29
N ASP A 194 8.79 8.16 13.27
CA ASP A 194 9.39 9.22 14.09
C ASP A 194 10.21 10.19 13.21
N TYR A 195 11.02 9.66 12.28
CA TYR A 195 11.88 10.46 11.40
C TYR A 195 11.15 11.06 10.19
N ALA A 196 10.08 10.44 9.69
CA ALA A 196 9.30 10.95 8.55
C ALA A 196 8.56 12.27 8.84
N THR A 197 8.27 12.52 10.12
CA THR A 197 7.59 13.75 10.57
C THR A 197 8.52 14.94 10.77
N LEU A 198 9.82 14.76 10.53
CA LEU A 198 10.79 15.84 10.61
C LEU A 198 10.59 16.88 9.50
N ASP A 199 11.23 18.03 9.68
CA ASP A 199 11.22 19.06 8.65
C ASP A 199 12.16 18.67 7.49
N GLY A 200 11.56 18.41 6.33
CA GLY A 200 12.24 17.89 5.14
C GLY A 200 11.61 16.60 4.63
N ALA A 201 12.30 15.99 3.67
CA ALA A 201 11.98 14.71 3.09
C ALA A 201 12.68 13.56 3.84
N MET A 202 12.00 12.42 3.86
CA MET A 202 12.62 11.11 4.04
C MET A 202 12.92 10.51 2.67
N ILE A 203 14.16 10.09 2.44
CA ILE A 203 14.63 9.53 1.17
C ILE A 203 14.84 8.04 1.36
N ILE A 204 14.27 7.25 0.45
CA ILE A 204 14.23 5.78 0.49
C ILE A 204 14.75 5.28 -0.85
N ASP A 205 15.68 4.32 -0.85
CA ASP A 205 16.23 3.75 -2.09
C ASP A 205 15.28 2.75 -2.77
N ASP A 206 15.68 2.25 -3.93
CA ASP A 206 14.91 1.29 -4.73
C ASP A 206 14.69 -0.07 -4.04
N HIS A 207 15.41 -0.34 -2.95
CA HIS A 207 15.33 -1.57 -2.16
C HIS A 207 14.59 -1.37 -0.82
N GLY A 208 14.10 -0.15 -0.56
CA GLY A 208 13.38 0.19 0.66
C GLY A 208 14.28 0.54 1.84
N ASN A 209 15.59 0.74 1.66
CA ASN A 209 16.46 1.20 2.74
C ASN A 209 16.28 2.70 2.97
N LEU A 210 16.34 3.13 4.22
CA LEU A 210 16.31 4.55 4.56
C LEU A 210 17.68 5.19 4.26
N VAL A 211 17.69 6.18 3.38
CA VAL A 211 18.91 6.88 2.93
C VAL A 211 19.12 8.14 3.75
N ALA A 212 18.07 8.94 3.92
CA ALA A 212 18.14 10.19 4.68
C ALA A 212 16.78 10.59 5.27
N ALA A 213 16.81 11.42 6.31
CA ALA A 213 15.63 12.12 6.83
C ALA A 213 15.99 13.56 7.23
N GLY A 214 14.99 14.43 7.21
CA GLY A 214 15.19 15.86 7.45
C GLY A 214 16.00 16.52 6.33
N THR A 215 15.73 16.11 5.09
CA THR A 215 16.47 16.55 3.91
C THR A 215 15.65 17.53 3.09
N TYR A 216 16.18 18.72 2.79
CA TYR A 216 15.47 19.67 1.93
C TYR A 216 15.72 19.36 0.47
N ILE A 217 14.63 19.23 -0.30
CA ILE A 217 14.68 19.18 -1.76
C ILE A 217 14.92 20.59 -2.28
N LEU A 218 16.01 20.77 -3.05
CA LEU A 218 16.36 22.02 -3.70
C LEU A 218 15.60 22.11 -5.02
N THR A 219 14.60 22.98 -5.06
CA THR A 219 13.82 23.22 -6.27
C THR A 219 14.42 24.37 -7.09
N GLY A 220 14.27 24.27 -8.41
CA GLY A 220 14.77 25.26 -9.35
C GLY A 220 13.72 25.63 -10.40
N LYS A 221 14.13 26.44 -11.38
CA LYS A 221 13.24 26.96 -12.44
C LYS A 221 13.27 26.10 -13.71
N GLN A 222 13.96 24.97 -13.71
CA GLN A 222 14.14 24.12 -14.89
C GLN A 222 12.82 23.49 -15.35
N TYR A 223 11.92 23.21 -14.41
CA TYR A 223 10.64 22.56 -14.65
C TYR A 223 9.47 23.48 -14.27
N SER A 224 8.47 23.52 -15.15
CA SER A 224 7.23 24.28 -14.91
C SER A 224 6.19 23.38 -14.26
N ILE A 225 6.15 23.39 -12.94
CA ILE A 225 5.22 22.59 -12.15
C ILE A 225 3.97 23.42 -11.87
N VAL A 226 2.80 22.89 -12.23
CA VAL A 226 1.51 23.50 -11.97
C VAL A 226 0.78 22.66 -10.94
N LEU A 227 0.60 23.21 -9.74
CA LEU A 227 -0.18 22.61 -8.66
C LEU A 227 -1.33 23.54 -8.27
N PRO A 228 -2.44 23.00 -7.75
CA PRO A 228 -3.47 23.81 -7.11
C PRO A 228 -2.88 24.70 -6.00
N ASP A 229 -3.40 25.92 -5.87
CA ASP A 229 -2.90 26.95 -4.92
C ASP A 229 -2.92 26.50 -3.45
N GLU A 230 -3.76 25.51 -3.13
CA GLU A 230 -3.92 24.92 -1.80
C GLU A 230 -2.75 23.99 -1.41
N LEU A 231 -1.93 23.57 -2.38
CA LEU A 231 -0.84 22.64 -2.16
C LEU A 231 0.47 23.38 -1.83
N GLY A 232 0.93 23.23 -0.58
CA GLY A 232 2.15 23.89 -0.10
C GLY A 232 3.48 23.26 -0.54
N GLY A 233 4.58 23.75 0.04
CA GLY A 233 5.96 23.45 -0.39
C GLY A 233 6.35 21.96 -0.46
N ARG A 234 5.81 21.09 0.41
CA ARG A 234 6.07 19.64 0.33
C ARG A 234 5.52 19.01 -0.96
N HIS A 235 4.35 19.47 -1.41
CA HIS A 235 3.77 19.01 -2.68
C HIS A 235 4.60 19.49 -3.86
N TYR A 236 5.03 20.76 -3.83
CA TYR A 236 5.89 21.30 -4.87
C TYR A 236 7.24 20.57 -4.92
N ALA A 237 7.85 20.27 -3.77
CA ALA A 237 9.07 19.49 -3.68
C ALA A 237 8.90 18.06 -4.24
N ALA A 238 7.78 17.39 -3.92
CA ALA A 238 7.46 16.06 -4.43
C ALA A 238 7.31 16.05 -5.95
N ALA A 239 6.53 16.98 -6.50
CA ALA A 239 6.38 17.13 -7.95
C ALA A 239 7.71 17.49 -8.62
N TYR A 240 8.50 18.39 -8.02
CA TYR A 240 9.78 18.81 -8.60
C TYR A 240 10.78 17.68 -8.67
N ILE A 241 10.91 16.91 -7.59
CA ILE A 241 11.89 15.85 -7.58
C ILE A 241 11.47 14.69 -8.49
N SER A 242 10.17 14.43 -8.63
CA SER A 242 9.68 13.35 -9.50
C SER A 242 9.75 13.65 -10.99
N ILE A 243 9.87 14.91 -11.41
CA ILE A 243 10.22 15.26 -12.80
C ILE A 243 11.74 15.39 -13.01
N ALA A 244 12.48 15.77 -11.95
CA ALA A 244 13.93 15.95 -12.03
C ALA A 244 14.72 14.63 -11.96
N THR A 245 14.09 13.56 -11.50
CA THR A 245 14.66 12.23 -11.25
C THR A 245 13.62 11.17 -11.59
N ARG A 246 13.96 9.89 -11.45
CA ARG A 246 12.99 8.78 -11.57
C ARG A 246 12.32 8.40 -10.25
N ALA A 247 12.45 9.26 -9.25
CA ALA A 247 11.88 9.01 -7.93
C ALA A 247 10.40 9.37 -7.87
N VAL A 248 9.66 8.70 -7.01
CA VAL A 248 8.25 9.00 -6.72
C VAL A 248 8.14 9.77 -5.41
N GLY A 249 7.34 10.85 -5.43
CA GLY A 249 7.07 11.65 -4.24
C GLY A 249 5.75 11.27 -3.57
N VAL A 250 5.77 10.92 -2.28
CA VAL A 250 4.56 10.67 -1.48
C VAL A 250 4.44 11.74 -0.40
N VAL A 251 3.30 12.45 -0.41
CA VAL A 251 3.03 13.55 0.52
C VAL A 251 1.83 13.22 1.38
N LEU A 252 2.01 13.30 2.70
CA LEU A 252 0.90 13.38 3.64
C LEU A 252 0.69 14.84 4.03
N SER A 253 -0.51 15.37 3.78
CA SER A 253 -0.91 16.70 4.21
C SER A 253 -1.34 16.72 5.68
N SER A 254 -1.29 17.88 6.32
CA SER A 254 -1.89 18.09 7.65
C SER A 254 -3.42 17.97 7.66
N THR A 255 -4.06 17.86 6.49
CA THR A 255 -5.51 17.58 6.39
C THR A 255 -5.82 16.08 6.27
N GLY A 256 -4.79 15.24 6.39
CA GLY A 256 -4.91 13.78 6.32
C GLY A 256 -5.06 13.24 4.89
N VAL A 257 -4.67 14.01 3.88
CA VAL A 257 -4.70 13.56 2.48
C VAL A 257 -3.32 13.07 2.08
N ILE A 258 -3.25 11.86 1.54
CA ILE A 258 -2.04 11.31 0.91
C ILE A 258 -2.12 11.58 -0.59
N ARG A 259 -1.04 12.11 -1.15
CA ARG A 259 -0.87 12.40 -2.58
C ARG A 259 0.40 11.76 -3.08
N ILE A 260 0.36 11.23 -4.28
CA ILE A 260 1.50 10.58 -4.92
C ILE A 260 1.81 11.33 -6.21
N PHE A 261 3.08 11.68 -6.39
CA PHE A 261 3.60 12.45 -7.50
C PHE A 261 4.61 11.63 -8.29
N ASP A 262 4.43 11.61 -9.60
CA ASP A 262 5.31 10.97 -10.56
C ASP A 262 5.36 11.82 -11.83
N ASP A 263 6.54 11.93 -12.44
CA ASP A 263 6.82 12.80 -13.60
C ASP A 263 6.24 14.23 -13.45
N GLY A 264 6.34 14.81 -12.25
CA GLY A 264 5.85 16.17 -11.97
C GLY A 264 4.35 16.33 -11.77
N HIS A 265 3.56 15.25 -11.85
CA HIS A 265 2.10 15.30 -11.76
C HIS A 265 1.56 14.48 -10.59
N GLU A 266 0.42 14.90 -10.04
CA GLU A 266 -0.32 14.04 -9.11
C GLU A 266 -0.86 12.82 -9.87
N VAL A 267 -0.41 11.63 -9.46
CA VAL A 267 -0.85 10.36 -10.03
C VAL A 267 -1.91 9.64 -9.22
N TYR A 268 -2.02 9.96 -7.94
CA TYR A 268 -3.05 9.39 -7.09
C TYR A 268 -3.21 10.22 -5.82
N SER A 269 -4.42 10.26 -5.26
CA SER A 269 -4.64 10.79 -3.92
C SER A 269 -5.84 10.18 -3.22
N PHE A 270 -5.77 10.14 -1.89
CA PHE A 270 -6.87 9.68 -1.05
C PHE A 270 -6.77 10.28 0.34
N LYS A 271 -7.92 10.40 1.01
CA LYS A 271 -7.98 10.89 2.39
C LYS A 271 -7.96 9.72 3.37
N VAL A 272 -7.04 9.79 4.32
CA VAL A 272 -6.95 8.88 5.46
C VAL A 272 -8.15 9.18 6.38
N ARG A 273 -8.92 8.15 6.71
CA ARG A 273 -10.06 8.21 7.64
C ARG A 273 -9.67 7.63 8.99
#